data_AF-A0AAN8PKU3-F1
#
_entry.id   AF-A0AAN8PKU3-F1
#
_cell.length_a   1.000
_cell.length_b   1.000
_cell.length_c   1.000
_cell.angle_alpha   90.00
_cell.angle_beta   90.00
_cell.angle_gamma   90.00
#
_symmetry.space_group_name_H-M   'P 1'
#
loop_
_entity.id
_entity.type
_entity.pdbx_description
1 polymer ?
#
loop_
_entity_poly.entity_id
_entity_poly.type
_entity_poly.pdbx_seq_one_letter_code
_entity_poly.pdbx_strand_id
1 'polypeptide(L)'
;MRGKFIRSRALWTEEGERPTKYFCKMESRNYYSKLISRLEKDSGQIITTQKEILEETREFYQKLYKKSDSINDDTDMKLKMSKISFAKLSDHEAEELEGPIKEVEALQFLKNMKDERSPGSSGFPAEFFKMFWIDLGPFVIRSINNCYEENEMSIVQKLGIITCIPKPNKPKHILKNLRPLTLLNTVYKIASGTIANRIKKHLNKIIDNDQTGFIKGIYIGENIRLIYDILEHTEKKPNTRVIANDRF
;
A
#
# COMPACT_ATOMS: atom_id res chain seq x y z
N MET A 1 -14.61 37.95 0.02
CA MET A 1 -13.39 37.65 0.83
C MET A 1 -13.34 36.20 1.35
N ARG A 2 -14.41 35.69 1.99
CA ARG A 2 -14.45 34.35 2.61
C ARG A 2 -13.98 33.19 1.70
N GLY A 3 -14.39 33.19 0.43
CA GLY A 3 -13.96 32.17 -0.54
C GLY A 3 -12.47 32.26 -0.95
N LYS A 4 -11.87 33.45 -0.96
CA LYS A 4 -10.42 33.62 -1.19
C LYS A 4 -9.63 33.08 0.01
N PHE A 5 -10.12 33.32 1.23
CA PHE A 5 -9.52 32.87 2.48
C PHE A 5 -9.51 31.34 2.66
N ILE A 6 -10.57 30.66 2.19
CA ILE A 6 -10.65 29.19 2.19
C ILE A 6 -9.68 28.59 1.15
N ARG A 7 -9.61 29.17 -0.05
CA ARG A 7 -8.70 28.69 -1.10
C ARG A 7 -7.23 28.95 -0.81
N SER A 8 -6.91 30.01 -0.06
CA SER A 8 -5.55 30.30 0.37
C SER A 8 -5.09 29.46 1.57
N ARG A 9 -5.94 28.55 2.10
CA ARG A 9 -5.72 27.80 3.35
C ARG A 9 -5.44 28.68 4.60
N ALA A 10 -5.59 30.00 4.52
CA ALA A 10 -5.28 30.92 5.62
C ALA A 10 -6.10 30.61 6.89
N LEU A 11 -7.37 30.21 6.73
CA LEU A 11 -8.21 29.79 7.86
C LEU A 11 -7.66 28.53 8.57
N TRP A 12 -7.05 27.61 7.84
CA TRP A 12 -6.43 26.42 8.44
C TRP A 12 -5.17 26.79 9.23
N THR A 13 -4.31 27.62 8.64
CA THR A 13 -3.08 28.08 9.31
C THR A 13 -3.36 28.88 10.58
N GLU A 14 -4.39 29.73 10.58
CA GLU A 14 -4.72 30.57 11.74
C GLU A 14 -5.53 29.83 12.81
N GLU A 15 -6.54 29.08 12.41
CA GLU A 15 -7.56 28.52 13.32
C GLU A 15 -7.51 26.99 13.42
N GLY A 16 -6.89 26.30 12.47
CA GLY A 16 -6.80 24.83 12.41
C GLY A 16 -5.66 24.22 13.22
N GLU A 17 -4.59 24.97 13.48
CA GLU A 17 -3.43 24.51 14.28
C GLU A 17 -3.57 24.81 15.78
N ARG A 18 -4.70 25.41 16.19
CA ARG A 18 -5.04 25.74 17.58
C ARG A 18 -6.34 25.03 17.98
N PRO A 19 -6.59 24.78 19.28
CA PRO A 19 -7.84 24.17 19.76
C PRO A 19 -9.01 25.16 19.71
N THR A 20 -9.32 25.68 18.52
CA THR A 20 -10.39 26.63 18.27
C THR A 20 -11.72 25.91 18.05
N LYS A 21 -12.82 26.67 18.12
CA LYS A 21 -14.15 26.17 17.76
C LYS A 21 -14.19 25.66 16.30
N TYR A 22 -13.39 26.24 15.42
CA TYR A 22 -13.27 25.80 14.03
C TYR A 22 -12.61 24.41 13.96
N PHE A 23 -11.46 24.24 14.61
CA PHE A 23 -10.75 22.97 14.70
C PHE A 23 -11.62 21.86 15.32
N CYS A 24 -12.23 22.10 16.49
CA CYS A 24 -13.07 21.10 17.16
C CYS A 24 -14.28 20.67 16.30
N LYS A 25 -14.90 21.61 15.57
CA LYS A 25 -16.01 21.28 14.65
C LYS A 25 -15.52 20.47 13.45
N MET A 26 -14.34 20.78 12.92
CA MET A 26 -13.74 20.01 11.83
C MET A 26 -13.43 18.58 12.27
N GLU A 27 -12.77 18.43 13.41
CA GLU A 27 -12.43 17.10 13.96
C GLU A 27 -13.68 16.29 14.28
N SER A 28 -14.72 16.92 14.83
CA SER A 28 -16.02 16.25 15.04
C SER A 28 -16.60 15.73 13.72
N ARG A 29 -16.59 16.54 12.66
CA ARG A 29 -17.06 16.09 11.33
C ARG A 29 -16.21 14.96 10.77
N ASN A 30 -14.89 15.06 10.90
CA ASN A 30 -13.95 14.02 10.47
C ASN A 30 -14.22 12.72 11.22
N TYR A 31 -14.40 12.78 12.54
CA TYR A 31 -14.75 11.66 13.39
C TYR A 31 -16.05 10.99 12.94
N TYR A 32 -17.16 11.73 12.84
CA TYR A 32 -18.45 11.17 12.40
C TYR A 32 -18.42 10.63 10.96
N SER A 33 -17.58 11.20 10.09
CA SER A 33 -17.45 10.72 8.72
C SER A 33 -16.78 9.34 8.62
N LYS A 34 -15.87 9.05 9.57
CA LYS A 34 -15.08 7.82 9.68
C LYS A 34 -15.73 6.80 10.62
N LEU A 35 -16.57 7.24 11.54
CA LEU A 35 -17.22 6.38 12.52
C LEU A 35 -18.09 5.32 11.82
N ILE A 36 -17.81 4.06 12.12
CA ILE A 36 -18.64 2.92 11.76
C ILE A 36 -19.54 2.66 12.97
N SER A 37 -20.74 3.22 12.97
CA SER A 37 -21.69 3.09 14.08
C SER A 37 -22.52 1.80 14.04
N ARG A 38 -22.55 1.13 12.88
CA ARG A 38 -23.23 -0.15 12.68
C ARG A 38 -22.63 -0.92 11.52
N LEU A 39 -22.70 -2.24 11.59
CA LEU A 39 -22.39 -3.14 10.48
C LEU A 39 -23.53 -4.14 10.28
N GLU A 40 -23.71 -4.58 9.05
CA GLU A 40 -24.60 -5.67 8.67
C GLU A 40 -23.75 -6.88 8.26
N LYS A 41 -23.96 -8.00 8.95
CA LYS A 41 -23.28 -9.27 8.66
C LYS A 41 -23.86 -9.91 7.41
N ASP A 42 -23.11 -10.85 6.82
CA ASP A 42 -23.61 -11.66 5.69
C ASP A 42 -24.85 -12.50 6.06
N SER A 43 -25.11 -12.74 7.36
CA SER A 43 -26.33 -13.39 7.87
C SER A 43 -27.57 -12.48 7.92
N GLY A 44 -27.43 -11.18 7.62
CA GLY A 44 -28.47 -10.16 7.80
C GLY A 44 -28.57 -9.59 9.22
N GLN A 45 -27.74 -10.06 10.16
CA GLN A 45 -27.70 -9.51 11.52
C GLN A 45 -27.05 -8.12 11.53
N ILE A 46 -27.67 -7.16 12.21
CA ILE A 46 -27.10 -5.82 12.44
C ILE A 46 -26.41 -5.77 13.80
N ILE A 47 -25.14 -5.37 13.81
CA ILE A 47 -24.35 -5.12 15.01
C ILE A 47 -24.10 -3.62 15.18
N THR A 48 -24.11 -3.15 16.42
CA THR A 48 -24.01 -1.71 16.75
C THR A 48 -23.01 -1.41 17.86
N THR A 49 -22.58 -2.41 18.63
CA THR A 49 -21.60 -2.20 19.69
C THR A 49 -20.19 -2.14 19.13
N GLN A 50 -19.35 -1.25 19.68
CA GLN A 50 -17.98 -1.07 19.19
C GLN A 50 -17.15 -2.37 19.29
N LYS A 51 -17.38 -3.18 20.32
CA LYS A 51 -16.69 -4.46 20.52
C LYS A 51 -17.04 -5.46 19.41
N GLU A 52 -18.32 -5.63 19.10
CA GLU A 52 -18.77 -6.52 18.03
C GLU A 52 -18.29 -6.03 16.66
N ILE A 53 -18.35 -4.71 16.43
CA ILE A 53 -17.91 -4.10 15.17
C ILE A 53 -16.41 -4.36 14.94
N LEU A 54 -15.58 -4.18 15.97
CA LEU A 54 -14.14 -4.46 15.88
C LEU A 54 -13.87 -5.94 15.60
N GLU A 55 -14.58 -6.83 16.29
CA GLU A 55 -14.39 -8.27 16.13
C GLU A 55 -14.82 -8.75 14.73
N GLU A 56 -15.99 -8.34 14.26
CA GLU A 56 -16.46 -8.66 12.91
C GLU A 56 -15.52 -8.09 11.84
N THR A 57 -15.00 -6.87 12.03
CA THR A 57 -14.03 -6.26 11.12
C THR A 57 -12.73 -7.06 11.07
N ARG A 58 -12.24 -7.50 12.24
CA ARG A 58 -11.03 -8.33 12.37
C ARG A 58 -11.22 -9.66 11.65
N GLU A 59 -12.29 -10.38 11.95
CA GLU A 59 -12.61 -11.69 11.34
C GLU A 59 -12.77 -11.58 9.82
N PHE A 60 -13.52 -10.58 9.35
CA PHE A 60 -13.75 -10.35 7.92
C PHE A 60 -12.45 -10.15 7.15
N TYR A 61 -11.60 -9.21 7.59
CA TYR A 61 -10.34 -8.94 6.89
C TYR A 61 -9.31 -10.05 7.10
N GLN A 62 -9.28 -10.69 8.27
CA GLN A 62 -8.44 -11.87 8.49
C GLN A 62 -8.80 -12.98 7.52
N LYS A 63 -10.10 -13.24 7.29
CA LYS A 63 -10.57 -14.21 6.30
C LYS A 63 -10.25 -13.78 4.87
N LEU A 64 -10.46 -12.50 4.54
CA LEU A 64 -10.20 -11.95 3.20
C LEU A 64 -8.72 -12.07 2.80
N TYR A 65 -7.80 -11.82 3.75
CA TYR A 65 -6.36 -11.88 3.51
C TYR A 65 -5.74 -13.24 3.85
N LYS A 66 -6.52 -14.20 4.35
CA LYS A 66 -6.04 -15.56 4.54
C LYS A 66 -5.81 -16.16 3.16
N LYS A 67 -4.61 -16.69 2.94
CA LYS A 67 -4.28 -17.43 1.72
C LYS A 67 -5.32 -18.55 1.53
N SER A 68 -6.00 -18.55 0.40
CA SER A 68 -6.87 -19.67 0.03
C SER A 68 -5.97 -20.84 -0.38
N ASP A 69 -6.05 -21.96 0.33
CA ASP A 69 -5.34 -23.19 -0.01
C ASP A 69 -5.87 -23.88 -1.27
N SER A 70 -6.71 -23.20 -2.06
CA SER A 70 -7.13 -23.63 -3.40
C SER A 70 -5.96 -23.46 -4.39
N ILE A 71 -4.85 -24.12 -4.11
CA ILE A 71 -3.97 -24.61 -5.15
C ILE A 71 -4.80 -25.70 -5.82
N ASN A 72 -5.50 -25.36 -6.90
CA ASN A 72 -5.81 -26.38 -7.89
C ASN A 72 -4.44 -26.96 -8.26
N ASP A 73 -4.19 -28.18 -7.79
CA ASP A 73 -2.99 -28.96 -8.10
C ASP A 73 -3.13 -29.44 -9.55
N ASP A 74 -3.24 -28.47 -10.45
CA ASP A 74 -3.32 -28.71 -11.88
C ASP A 74 -1.91 -29.05 -12.33
N THR A 75 -1.58 -30.33 -12.19
CA THR A 75 -0.29 -30.92 -12.49
C THR A 75 0.19 -30.55 -13.90
N ASP A 76 -0.74 -30.33 -14.83
CA ASP A 76 -0.47 -29.89 -16.20
C ASP A 76 0.03 -28.44 -16.25
N MET A 77 -0.53 -27.53 -15.43
CA MET A 77 -0.06 -26.15 -15.32
C MET A 77 1.34 -26.08 -14.72
N LYS A 78 1.62 -26.89 -13.68
CA LYS A 78 2.97 -26.99 -13.08
C LYS A 78 3.98 -27.53 -14.10
N LEU A 79 3.62 -28.57 -14.87
CA LEU A 79 4.48 -29.14 -15.91
C LEU A 79 4.74 -28.17 -17.08
N LYS A 80 3.74 -27.33 -17.42
CA LYS A 80 3.89 -26.29 -18.43
C LYS A 80 4.76 -25.14 -17.92
N MET A 81 4.58 -24.72 -16.66
CA MET A 81 5.41 -23.68 -16.04
C MET A 81 6.87 -24.12 -15.84
N SER A 82 7.13 -25.40 -15.57
CA SER A 82 8.52 -25.91 -15.44
C SER A 82 9.30 -25.89 -16.75
N LYS A 83 8.62 -25.75 -17.90
CA LYS A 83 9.26 -25.58 -19.22
C LYS A 83 9.54 -24.12 -19.57
N ILE A 84 9.03 -23.18 -18.78
CA ILE A 84 9.25 -21.74 -18.98
C ILE A 84 10.53 -21.36 -18.23
N SER A 85 11.54 -20.90 -18.97
CA SER A 85 12.74 -20.33 -18.38
C SER A 85 12.43 -18.92 -17.89
N PHE A 86 12.30 -18.75 -16.58
CA PHE A 86 12.20 -17.42 -15.98
C PHE A 86 13.57 -16.74 -16.01
N ALA A 87 13.58 -15.46 -16.33
CA ALA A 87 14.77 -14.64 -16.17
C ALA A 87 15.18 -14.63 -14.68
N LYS A 88 16.47 -14.89 -14.42
CA LYS A 88 17.06 -14.85 -13.09
C LYS A 88 18.08 -13.73 -13.04
N LEU A 89 18.25 -13.15 -11.86
CA LEU A 89 19.35 -12.25 -11.59
C LEU A 89 20.67 -12.99 -11.66
N SER A 90 21.71 -12.30 -12.11
CA SER A 90 23.09 -12.75 -11.88
C SER A 90 23.43 -12.66 -10.39
N ASP A 91 24.43 -13.41 -9.94
CA ASP A 91 24.87 -13.40 -8.53
C ASP A 91 25.24 -11.98 -8.07
N HIS A 92 25.93 -11.22 -8.93
CA HIS A 92 26.26 -9.82 -8.67
C HIS A 92 25.02 -8.93 -8.47
N GLU A 93 23.97 -9.11 -9.27
CA GLU A 93 22.73 -8.34 -9.10
C GLU A 93 21.96 -8.74 -7.85
N ALA A 94 22.01 -10.01 -7.47
CA ALA A 94 21.42 -10.48 -6.22
C ALA A 94 22.17 -9.86 -5.01
N GLU A 95 23.50 -9.81 -5.06
CA GLU A 95 24.32 -9.15 -4.04
C GLU A 95 24.01 -7.65 -3.91
N GLU A 96 23.71 -6.94 -5.01
CA GLU A 96 23.31 -5.52 -4.98
C GLU A 96 21.99 -5.25 -4.24
N LEU A 97 21.11 -6.24 -4.13
CA LEU A 97 19.82 -6.12 -3.43
C LEU A 97 19.99 -6.28 -1.91
N GLU A 98 21.03 -6.99 -1.50
CA GLU A 98 21.28 -7.38 -0.11
C GLU A 98 22.14 -6.37 0.66
N GLY A 99 22.35 -6.65 1.95
CA GLY A 99 23.23 -5.89 2.82
C GLY A 99 22.61 -4.64 3.45
N PRO A 100 23.34 -3.98 4.35
CA PRO A 100 22.84 -2.86 5.13
C PRO A 100 22.43 -1.67 4.26
N ILE A 101 21.40 -0.94 4.70
CA ILE A 101 20.94 0.28 4.04
C ILE A 101 21.93 1.41 4.31
N LYS A 102 22.37 2.07 3.23
CA LYS A 102 23.22 3.26 3.32
C LYS A 102 22.35 4.50 3.58
N GLU A 103 22.90 5.44 4.35
CA GLU A 103 22.19 6.69 4.68
C GLU A 103 21.76 7.47 3.44
N VAL A 104 22.61 7.52 2.42
CA VAL A 104 22.34 8.21 1.16
C VAL A 104 21.12 7.62 0.45
N GLU A 105 20.95 6.29 0.47
CA GLU A 105 19.80 5.61 -0.15
C GLU A 105 18.49 5.99 0.57
N ALA A 106 18.50 5.93 1.90
CA ALA A 106 17.36 6.28 2.72
C ALA A 106 17.00 7.76 2.60
N LEU A 107 18.00 8.65 2.58
CA LEU A 107 17.80 10.09 2.39
C LEU A 107 17.21 10.39 1.01
N GLN A 108 17.69 9.71 -0.04
CA GLN A 108 17.13 9.86 -1.39
C GLN A 108 15.66 9.42 -1.42
N PHE A 109 15.31 8.32 -0.76
CA PHE A 109 13.91 7.91 -0.64
C PHE A 109 13.08 8.94 0.14
N LEU A 110 13.58 9.36 1.31
CA LEU A 110 12.91 10.31 2.20
C LEU A 110 12.61 11.64 1.49
N LYS A 111 13.55 12.18 0.72
CA LYS A 111 13.34 13.42 -0.07
C LYS A 111 12.18 13.30 -1.04
N ASN A 112 11.95 12.11 -1.60
CA ASN A 112 10.87 11.82 -2.55
C ASN A 112 9.53 11.48 -1.88
N MET A 113 9.49 11.30 -0.56
CA MET A 113 8.24 11.09 0.16
C MET A 113 7.35 12.34 0.03
N LYS A 114 6.04 12.13 -0.12
CA LYS A 114 5.07 13.23 -0.16
C LYS A 114 4.87 13.81 1.24
N ASP A 115 4.80 15.13 1.33
CA ASP A 115 4.46 15.85 2.55
C ASP A 115 2.95 15.80 2.82
N GLU A 116 2.54 16.27 4.01
CA GLU A 116 1.14 16.33 4.46
C GLU A 116 0.47 14.94 4.47
N ARG A 117 1.25 13.88 4.74
CA ARG A 117 0.74 12.50 4.87
C ARG A 117 0.64 12.11 6.32
N SER A 118 -0.44 11.40 6.66
CA SER A 118 -0.66 10.93 8.02
C SER A 118 0.48 10.01 8.49
N PRO A 119 1.07 10.28 9.66
CA PRO A 119 2.07 9.40 10.27
C PRO A 119 1.42 8.11 10.76
N GLY A 120 2.26 7.15 11.14
CA GLY A 120 1.83 5.98 11.90
C GLY A 120 1.57 6.32 13.37
N SER A 121 1.55 5.30 14.23
CA SER A 121 1.36 5.45 15.68
C SER A 121 2.43 6.28 16.36
N SER A 122 3.62 6.44 15.77
CA SER A 122 4.68 7.29 16.31
C SER A 122 4.39 8.79 16.22
N GLY A 123 3.43 9.21 15.39
CA GLY A 123 3.08 10.62 15.22
C GLY A 123 4.07 11.46 14.40
N PHE A 124 5.21 10.90 13.97
CA PHE A 124 6.23 11.64 13.21
C PHE A 124 6.04 11.49 11.69
N PRO A 125 5.66 12.56 10.96
CA PRO A 125 5.45 12.52 9.52
C PRO A 125 6.77 12.64 8.75
N ALA A 126 6.71 12.58 7.41
CA ALA A 126 7.91 12.61 6.57
C ALA A 126 8.68 13.94 6.69
N GLU A 127 7.97 15.07 6.75
CA GLU A 127 8.53 16.41 6.90
C GLU A 127 9.37 16.57 8.17
N PHE A 128 9.01 15.89 9.26
CA PHE A 128 9.79 15.87 10.49
C PHE A 128 11.18 15.25 10.24
N PHE A 129 11.21 14.07 9.61
CA PHE A 129 12.49 13.42 9.29
C PHE A 129 13.29 14.19 8.24
N LYS A 130 12.63 14.84 7.27
CA LYS A 130 13.31 15.70 6.28
C LYS A 130 13.99 16.89 6.95
N MET A 131 13.30 17.54 7.90
CA MET A 131 13.81 18.71 8.61
C MET A 131 15.00 18.34 9.51
N PHE A 132 14.89 17.26 10.28
CA PHE A 132 15.87 16.88 11.30
C PHE A 132 16.79 15.74 10.84
N TRP A 133 16.94 15.50 9.54
CA TRP A 133 17.71 14.35 9.03
C TRP A 133 19.18 14.40 9.46
N ILE A 134 19.80 15.58 9.53
CA ILE A 134 21.20 15.72 9.94
C ILE A 134 21.41 15.13 11.34
N ASP A 135 20.47 15.37 12.25
CA ASP A 135 20.57 14.92 13.64
C ASP A 135 20.04 13.48 13.81
N LEU A 136 18.95 13.13 13.13
CA LEU A 136 18.23 11.86 13.33
C LEU A 136 18.64 10.74 12.37
N GLY A 137 19.11 11.08 11.16
CA GLY A 137 19.48 10.16 10.09
C GLY A 137 20.40 9.03 10.57
N PRO A 138 21.51 9.33 11.27
CA PRO A 138 22.39 8.30 11.81
C PRO A 138 21.69 7.31 12.74
N PHE A 139 20.75 7.77 13.57
CA PHE A 139 19.99 6.91 14.48
C PHE A 139 18.97 6.05 13.74
N VAL A 140 18.29 6.64 12.74
CA VAL A 140 17.33 5.92 11.89
C VAL A 140 18.03 4.79 11.14
N ILE A 141 19.19 5.04 10.55
CA ILE A 141 19.96 4.03 9.82
C ILE A 141 20.46 2.92 10.73
N ARG A 142 21.02 3.26 11.90
CA ARG A 142 21.43 2.25 12.88
C ARG A 142 20.25 1.38 13.30
N SER A 143 19.09 1.98 13.55
CA SER A 143 17.87 1.25 13.91
C SER A 143 17.39 0.31 12.79
N ILE A 144 17.43 0.74 11.53
CA ILE A 144 17.04 -0.09 10.38
C ILE A 144 18.03 -1.24 10.17
N ASN A 145 19.34 -0.98 10.26
CA ASN A 145 20.36 -2.01 10.04
C ASN A 145 20.41 -3.02 11.19
N ASN A 146 20.13 -2.61 12.43
CA ASN A 146 19.94 -3.55 13.53
C ASN A 146 18.77 -4.52 13.23
N CYS A 147 17.69 -4.07 12.58
CA CYS A 147 16.61 -4.98 12.20
C CYS A 147 17.02 -5.97 11.11
N TYR A 148 17.95 -5.58 10.24
CA TYR A 148 18.53 -6.46 9.23
C TYR A 148 19.41 -7.54 9.89
N GLU A 149 20.28 -7.13 10.82
CA GLU A 149 21.18 -8.04 11.55
C GLU A 149 20.40 -9.04 12.43
N GLU A 150 19.41 -8.55 13.18
CA GLU A 150 18.58 -9.40 14.06
C GLU A 150 17.47 -10.16 13.32
N ASN A 151 17.29 -9.93 12.02
CA ASN A 151 16.18 -10.45 11.22
C ASN A 151 14.78 -10.13 11.78
N GLU A 152 14.65 -9.11 12.62
CA GLU A 152 13.38 -8.71 13.22
C GLU A 152 13.28 -7.19 13.43
N MET A 153 12.11 -6.64 13.13
CA MET A 153 11.72 -5.30 13.55
C MET A 153 11.08 -5.32 14.94
N SER A 154 11.40 -4.31 15.75
CA SER A 154 10.74 -4.10 17.04
C SER A 154 9.22 -3.96 16.88
N ILE A 155 8.48 -4.30 17.94
CA ILE A 155 7.01 -4.20 17.99
C ILE A 155 6.54 -2.80 17.57
N VAL A 156 7.22 -1.76 18.05
CA VAL A 156 6.87 -0.37 17.73
C VAL A 156 7.11 -0.06 16.25
N GLN A 157 8.22 -0.52 15.66
CA GLN A 157 8.51 -0.27 14.24
C GLN A 157 7.48 -0.92 13.31
N LYS A 158 7.01 -2.13 13.62
CA LYS A 158 6.00 -2.86 12.83
C LYS A 158 4.54 -2.54 13.20
N LEU A 159 4.31 -1.69 14.19
CA LEU A 159 2.97 -1.27 14.59
C LEU A 159 2.33 -0.38 13.49
N GLY A 160 1.10 -0.71 13.13
CA GLY A 160 0.29 0.06 12.19
C GLY A 160 -1.11 0.31 12.72
N ILE A 161 -1.68 1.48 12.43
CA ILE A 161 -3.07 1.81 12.77
C ILE A 161 -3.93 1.52 11.53
N ILE A 162 -4.90 0.62 11.66
CA ILE A 162 -5.84 0.34 10.57
C ILE A 162 -7.02 1.32 10.66
N THR A 163 -7.27 2.02 9.57
CA THR A 163 -8.47 2.85 9.38
C THR A 163 -9.24 2.36 8.16
N CYS A 164 -10.56 2.32 8.23
CA CYS A 164 -11.41 1.91 7.12
C CYS A 164 -11.92 3.13 6.35
N ILE A 165 -11.70 3.15 5.03
CA ILE A 165 -12.16 4.22 4.13
C ILE A 165 -13.34 3.70 3.29
N PRO A 166 -14.50 4.36 3.30
CA PRO A 166 -15.65 3.91 2.53
C PRO A 166 -15.43 4.08 1.02
N LYS A 167 -15.94 3.12 0.24
CA LYS A 167 -16.07 3.25 -1.22
C LYS A 167 -17.03 4.41 -1.54
N PRO A 168 -16.73 5.24 -2.55
CA PRO A 168 -17.65 6.29 -3.00
C PRO A 168 -19.02 5.70 -3.35
N ASN A 169 -20.09 6.37 -2.93
CA ASN A 169 -21.47 6.01 -3.26
C ASN A 169 -21.88 4.58 -2.86
N LYS A 170 -21.27 4.00 -1.82
CA LYS A 170 -21.61 2.68 -1.31
C LYS A 170 -22.02 2.73 0.17
N PRO A 171 -22.96 1.87 0.62
CA PRO A 171 -23.36 1.85 2.02
C PRO A 171 -22.20 1.47 2.95
N LYS A 172 -21.97 2.29 3.99
CA LYS A 172 -20.86 2.13 4.95
C LYS A 172 -21.05 0.97 5.95
N HIS A 173 -22.28 0.51 6.15
CA HIS A 173 -22.59 -0.59 7.07
C HIS A 173 -22.21 -1.96 6.50
N ILE A 174 -21.76 -2.03 5.24
CA ILE A 174 -21.32 -3.27 4.59
C ILE A 174 -19.79 -3.27 4.55
N LEU A 175 -19.14 -4.22 5.23
CA LEU A 175 -17.67 -4.30 5.32
C LEU A 175 -16.97 -4.41 3.95
N LYS A 176 -17.57 -5.13 2.99
CA LYS A 176 -17.08 -5.23 1.60
C LYS A 176 -16.97 -3.86 0.89
N ASN A 177 -17.68 -2.85 1.40
CA ASN A 177 -17.62 -1.48 0.90
C ASN A 177 -16.61 -0.59 1.61
N LEU A 178 -15.85 -1.12 2.56
CA LEU A 178 -14.79 -0.43 3.25
C LEU A 178 -13.43 -0.92 2.75
N ARG A 179 -12.50 0.00 2.58
CA ARG A 179 -11.10 -0.29 2.23
C ARG A 179 -10.25 -0.12 3.48
N PRO A 180 -9.59 -1.16 3.98
CA PRO A 180 -8.67 -1.00 5.09
C PRO A 180 -7.43 -0.26 4.58
N LEU A 181 -6.99 0.74 5.33
CA LEU A 181 -5.74 1.45 5.10
C LEU A 181 -4.92 1.39 6.38
N THR A 182 -3.70 0.86 6.27
CA THR A 182 -2.77 0.80 7.40
C THR A 182 -1.87 2.02 7.41
N LEU A 183 -1.93 2.80 8.48
CA LEU A 183 -1.02 3.89 8.76
C LEU A 183 0.25 3.33 9.42
N LEU A 184 1.26 3.09 8.60
CA LEU A 184 2.56 2.59 9.02
C LEU A 184 3.47 3.72 9.50
N ASN A 185 4.38 3.38 10.42
CA ASN A 185 5.40 4.30 10.91
C ASN A 185 6.34 4.77 9.78
N THR A 186 6.78 6.03 9.87
CA THR A 186 7.58 6.64 8.79
C THR A 186 8.93 5.95 8.62
N VAL A 187 9.58 5.52 9.70
CA VAL A 187 10.83 4.72 9.64
C VAL A 187 10.61 3.40 8.89
N TYR A 188 9.49 2.71 9.13
CA TYR A 188 9.12 1.52 8.37
C TYR A 188 9.01 1.83 6.86
N LYS A 189 8.33 2.93 6.52
CA LYS A 189 8.16 3.36 5.12
C LYS A 189 9.51 3.71 4.47
N ILE A 190 10.44 4.32 5.21
CA ILE A 190 11.80 4.62 4.73
C ILE A 190 12.54 3.32 4.42
N ALA A 191 12.52 2.34 5.33
CA ALA A 191 13.15 1.03 5.11
C ALA A 191 12.54 0.30 3.91
N SER A 192 11.22 0.09 3.91
CA SER A 192 10.51 -0.63 2.84
C SER A 192 10.67 0.05 1.48
N GLY A 193 10.64 1.39 1.46
CA GLY A 193 10.78 2.18 0.24
C GLY A 193 12.20 2.15 -0.33
N THR A 194 13.20 2.11 0.54
CA THR A 194 14.60 1.97 0.13
C THR A 194 14.86 0.59 -0.48
N ILE A 195 14.35 -0.47 0.15
CA ILE A 195 14.41 -1.83 -0.38
C ILE A 195 13.69 -1.92 -1.73
N ALA A 196 12.48 -1.34 -1.83
CA ALA A 196 11.75 -1.28 -3.09
C ALA A 196 12.55 -0.55 -4.19
N ASN A 197 13.29 0.50 -3.86
CA ASN A 197 14.17 1.18 -4.81
C ASN A 197 15.36 0.33 -5.27
N ARG A 198 15.91 -0.55 -4.42
CA ARG A 198 16.92 -1.53 -4.85
C ARG A 198 16.32 -2.53 -5.84
N ILE A 199 15.20 -3.16 -5.46
CA ILE A 199 14.49 -4.15 -6.29
C ILE A 199 14.14 -3.55 -7.66
N LYS A 200 13.65 -2.31 -7.67
CA LYS A 200 13.21 -1.61 -8.88
C LYS A 200 14.27 -1.51 -9.97
N LYS A 201 15.57 -1.51 -9.63
CA LYS A 201 16.67 -1.46 -10.61
C LYS A 201 16.69 -2.69 -11.52
N HIS A 202 16.20 -3.82 -11.03
CA HIS A 202 16.27 -5.09 -11.75
C HIS A 202 14.90 -5.65 -12.15
N LEU A 203 13.79 -5.05 -11.70
CA LEU A 203 12.42 -5.51 -12.02
C LEU A 203 12.20 -5.73 -13.52
N ASN A 204 12.66 -4.82 -14.37
CA ASN A 204 12.47 -4.91 -15.83
C ASN A 204 13.23 -6.09 -16.48
N LYS A 205 14.18 -6.72 -15.79
CA LYS A 205 14.89 -7.90 -16.28
C LYS A 205 14.17 -9.20 -15.93
N ILE A 206 13.48 -9.21 -14.79
CA ILE A 206 12.85 -10.41 -14.23
C ILE A 206 11.38 -10.50 -14.64
N ILE A 207 10.72 -9.36 -14.75
CA ILE A 207 9.30 -9.28 -15.06
C ILE A 207 9.10 -9.28 -16.57
N ASP A 208 8.19 -10.14 -17.04
CA ASP A 208 7.78 -10.22 -18.44
C ASP A 208 7.08 -8.94 -18.91
N ASN A 209 7.17 -8.64 -20.21
CA ASN A 209 6.52 -7.48 -20.82
C ASN A 209 4.98 -7.54 -20.70
N ASP A 210 4.41 -8.73 -20.54
CA ASP A 210 2.97 -8.91 -20.33
C ASP A 210 2.50 -8.39 -18.96
N GLN A 211 3.40 -8.19 -18.00
CA GLN A 211 3.07 -7.57 -16.72
C GLN A 211 3.22 -6.05 -16.81
N THR A 212 2.08 -5.39 -16.85
CA THR A 212 2.00 -3.94 -17.12
C THR A 212 1.60 -3.11 -15.90
N GLY A 213 1.22 -3.77 -14.80
CA GLY A 213 0.89 -3.13 -13.53
C GLY A 213 2.14 -2.75 -12.75
N PHE A 214 2.19 -1.52 -12.23
CA PHE A 214 3.19 -1.05 -11.25
C PHE A 214 4.66 -1.03 -11.73
N ILE A 215 4.92 -1.17 -13.03
CA ILE A 215 6.26 -1.02 -13.63
C ILE A 215 6.44 0.43 -14.12
N LYS A 216 7.64 0.98 -13.90
CA LYS A 216 7.95 2.34 -14.34
C LYS A 216 8.02 2.37 -15.87
N GLY A 217 7.23 3.26 -16.48
CA GLY A 217 7.27 3.51 -17.92
C GLY A 217 6.23 2.75 -18.73
N ILE A 218 5.46 1.85 -18.10
CA ILE A 218 4.36 1.13 -18.75
C ILE A 218 3.04 1.86 -18.52
N TYR A 219 2.27 2.04 -19.58
CA TYR A 219 0.94 2.66 -19.52
C TYR A 219 -0.17 1.61 -19.48
N ILE A 220 -1.15 1.77 -18.57
CA ILE A 220 -2.26 0.81 -18.44
C ILE A 220 -3.09 0.63 -19.72
N GLY A 221 -3.09 1.63 -20.63
CA GLY A 221 -3.74 1.50 -21.92
C GLY A 221 -3.06 0.52 -22.87
N GLU A 222 -1.80 0.15 -22.63
CA GLU A 222 -1.11 -0.89 -23.39
C GLU A 222 -1.79 -2.26 -23.21
N ASN A 223 -2.29 -2.57 -22.01
CA ASN A 223 -3.12 -3.77 -21.80
C ASN A 223 -4.40 -3.75 -22.61
N ILE A 224 -5.07 -2.60 -22.64
CA ILE A 224 -6.31 -2.45 -23.39
C ILE A 224 -6.04 -2.72 -24.87
N ARG A 225 -4.93 -2.17 -25.39
CA ARG A 225 -4.50 -2.41 -26.76
C ARG A 225 -4.16 -3.88 -27.01
N LEU A 226 -3.39 -4.51 -26.12
CA LEU A 226 -3.05 -5.93 -26.20
C LEU A 226 -4.31 -6.81 -26.25
N ILE A 227 -5.31 -6.52 -25.43
CA ILE A 227 -6.60 -7.22 -25.45
C ILE A 227 -7.28 -7.07 -26.81
N TYR A 228 -7.34 -5.85 -27.37
CA TYR A 228 -7.91 -5.62 -28.70
C TYR A 228 -7.17 -6.40 -29.79
N ASP A 229 -5.83 -6.38 -29.77
CA ASP A 229 -5.00 -7.10 -30.74
C ASP A 229 -5.20 -8.62 -30.63
N ILE A 230 -5.36 -9.15 -29.41
CA ILE A 230 -5.69 -10.57 -29.18
C ILE A 230 -7.07 -10.91 -29.75
N LEU A 231 -8.09 -10.09 -29.51
CA LEU A 231 -9.44 -10.30 -30.04
C LEU A 231 -9.42 -10.34 -31.57
N GLU A 232 -8.81 -9.34 -32.22
CA GLU A 232 -8.67 -9.28 -33.68
C GLU A 232 -7.90 -10.49 -34.23
N HIS A 233 -6.86 -10.94 -33.53
CA HIS A 233 -6.10 -12.12 -33.93
C HIS A 233 -6.94 -13.41 -33.88
N THR A 234 -7.77 -13.56 -32.85
CA THR A 234 -8.66 -14.72 -32.71
C THR A 234 -9.77 -14.74 -33.74
N GLU A 235 -10.31 -13.58 -34.12
CA GLU A 235 -11.30 -13.48 -35.20
C GLU A 235 -10.72 -13.92 -36.56
N LYS A 236 -9.46 -13.57 -36.83
CA LYS A 236 -8.76 -13.97 -38.06
C LYS A 236 -8.32 -15.44 -38.07
N LYS A 237 -8.22 -16.09 -36.90
CA LYS A 237 -7.77 -17.49 -36.75
C LYS A 237 -8.75 -18.27 -35.86
N PRO A 238 -9.80 -18.89 -36.45
CA PRO A 238 -10.91 -19.50 -35.71
C PRO A 238 -10.54 -20.70 -34.82
N ASN A 239 -9.29 -21.16 -34.83
CA ASN A 239 -8.78 -22.24 -33.96
C ASN A 239 -7.81 -21.76 -32.87
N THR A 240 -7.60 -20.45 -32.72
CA THR A 240 -6.78 -19.89 -31.64
C THR A 240 -7.59 -19.81 -30.35
N ARG A 241 -7.04 -20.30 -29.24
CA ARG A 241 -7.63 -20.19 -27.90
C ARG A 241 -6.77 -19.27 -27.03
N VAL A 242 -7.43 -18.36 -26.31
CA VAL A 242 -6.78 -17.45 -25.35
C VAL A 242 -6.97 -18.03 -23.96
N ILE A 243 -5.88 -18.10 -23.20
CA ILE A 243 -5.91 -18.50 -21.79
C ILE A 243 -5.56 -17.26 -20.97
N ALA A 244 -6.52 -16.75 -20.22
CA ALA A 244 -6.28 -15.71 -19.22
C ALA A 244 -5.90 -16.38 -17.91
N ASN A 245 -4.77 -16.00 -17.32
CA ASN A 245 -4.33 -16.48 -16.03
C ASN A 245 -4.56 -15.38 -14.99
N ASP A 246 -5.75 -15.36 -14.38
CA ASP A 246 -6.07 -14.46 -13.29
C ASP A 246 -5.48 -15.01 -11.98
N ARG A 247 -4.17 -14.80 -11.77
CA ARG A 247 -3.55 -14.98 -10.46
C ARG A 247 -2.96 -13.64 -9.98
N PHE A 248 -3.66 -13.01 -9.04
CA PHE A 248 -3.13 -12.00 -8.13
C PHE A 248 -3.08 -12.58 -6.72
#